data_AF-R9JMB5-F1
#
_entry.id   AF-R9JMB5-F1
#
_cell.length_a   1.000
_cell.length_b   1.000
_cell.length_c   1.000
_cell.angle_alpha   90.00
_cell.angle_beta   90.00
_cell.angle_gamma   90.00
#
_symmetry.space_group_name_H-M   'P 1'
#
loop_
_entity.id
_entity.type
_entity.pdbx_description
1 polymer ?
#
loop_
_entity_poly.entity_id
_entity_poly.type
_entity_poly.pdbx_seq_one_letter_code
_entity_poly.pdbx_strand_id
1 'polypeptide(L)'
;MRDPYCIEEDVRKRISECYLRVINDAEEQMKKVTADEEQGIQRYPSDNISIIWACHSELYQCGMAVFSAMYSLGEKIEALHPYFDISVNGLKNMYQPMFHKIEFNINNCYDALLDLISIGILLEIDDDTMKVIADGARFYHANDALVDFLLSAYDIGWEHCTGKFYLPRPYQYTKDIIRTAQEDKEEASRLLEEYVKNW
;
A
#
# COMPACT_ATOMS: atom_id res chain seq x y z
N MET A 1 13.07 -9.28 -17.68
CA MET A 1 12.37 -9.19 -16.39
C MET A 1 13.38 -8.91 -15.30
N ARG A 2 13.01 -8.07 -14.33
CA ARG A 2 13.80 -7.82 -13.11
C ARG A 2 13.70 -8.98 -12.11
N ASP A 3 12.56 -9.67 -12.08
CA ASP A 3 12.38 -10.89 -11.30
C ASP A 3 12.67 -12.14 -12.17
N PRO A 4 13.74 -12.91 -11.87
CA PRO A 4 14.09 -14.11 -12.63
C PRO A 4 13.19 -15.33 -12.33
N TYR A 5 12.38 -15.28 -11.27
CA TYR A 5 11.49 -16.37 -10.85
C TYR A 5 10.08 -16.23 -11.43
N CYS A 6 9.75 -15.06 -11.98
CA CYS A 6 8.49 -14.82 -12.65
C CYS A 6 8.46 -15.46 -14.06
N ILE A 7 7.26 -15.89 -14.48
CA ILE A 7 6.98 -16.25 -15.88
C ILE A 7 6.30 -15.04 -16.51
N GLU A 8 6.92 -14.45 -17.55
CA GLU A 8 6.46 -13.19 -18.15
C GLU A 8 4.98 -13.24 -18.55
N GLU A 9 4.57 -14.32 -19.22
CA GLU A 9 3.19 -14.52 -19.67
C GLU A 9 2.20 -14.53 -18.50
N ASP A 10 2.54 -15.22 -17.40
CA ASP A 10 1.69 -15.29 -16.21
C ASP A 10 1.55 -13.93 -15.52
N VAL A 11 2.64 -13.16 -15.46
CA VAL A 11 2.61 -11.80 -14.88
C VAL A 11 1.76 -10.88 -15.73
N ARG A 12 1.95 -10.89 -17.07
CA ARG A 12 1.13 -10.07 -17.99
C ARG A 12 -0.34 -10.45 -17.92
N LYS A 13 -0.65 -11.75 -17.85
CA LYS A 13 -2.01 -12.26 -17.67
C LYS A 13 -2.62 -11.79 -16.35
N ARG A 14 -1.85 -11.83 -15.26
CA ARG A 14 -2.34 -11.36 -13.95
C ARG A 14 -2.61 -9.86 -13.94
N ILE A 15 -1.75 -9.06 -14.59
CA ILE A 15 -1.99 -7.63 -14.76
C ILE A 15 -3.31 -7.39 -15.52
N SER A 16 -3.48 -7.99 -16.70
CA SER A 16 -4.64 -7.69 -17.56
C SER A 16 -5.94 -8.33 -17.08
N GLU A 17 -5.93 -9.61 -16.71
CA GLU A 17 -7.13 -10.37 -16.39
C GLU A 17 -7.54 -10.30 -14.92
N CYS A 18 -6.66 -9.83 -14.03
CA CYS A 18 -6.98 -9.69 -12.61
C CYS A 18 -6.99 -8.22 -12.21
N TYR A 19 -5.83 -7.59 -12.12
CA TYR A 19 -5.70 -6.30 -11.44
C TYR A 19 -6.34 -5.15 -12.23
N LEU A 20 -6.04 -5.01 -13.52
CA LEU A 20 -6.62 -3.96 -14.35
C LEU A 20 -8.13 -4.13 -14.52
N ARG A 21 -8.61 -5.38 -14.62
CA ARG A 21 -10.06 -5.66 -14.64
C ARG A 21 -10.72 -5.18 -13.36
N VAL A 22 -10.17 -5.54 -12.19
CA VAL A 22 -10.71 -5.11 -10.88
C VAL A 22 -10.71 -3.58 -10.75
N ILE A 23 -9.63 -2.90 -11.17
CA ILE A 23 -9.57 -1.42 -11.16
C ILE A 23 -10.71 -0.83 -12.00
N ASN A 24 -10.88 -1.31 -13.24
CA ASN A 24 -11.93 -0.80 -14.12
C ASN A 24 -13.33 -1.08 -13.56
N ASP A 25 -13.56 -2.31 -13.08
CA ASP A 25 -14.85 -2.72 -12.50
C ASP A 25 -15.18 -1.89 -11.25
N ALA A 26 -14.18 -1.61 -10.40
CA ALA A 26 -14.32 -0.75 -9.22
C ALA A 26 -14.69 0.68 -9.60
N GLU A 27 -14.02 1.26 -10.61
CA GLU A 27 -14.35 2.61 -11.09
C GLU A 27 -15.77 2.71 -11.67
N GLU A 28 -16.20 1.73 -12.44
CA GLU A 28 -17.56 1.67 -13.00
C GLU A 28 -18.61 1.50 -11.89
N GLN A 29 -18.35 0.59 -10.94
CA GLN A 29 -19.22 0.32 -9.81
C GLN A 29 -19.36 1.55 -8.91
N MET A 30 -18.26 2.25 -8.60
CA MET A 30 -18.31 3.50 -7.83
C MET A 30 -19.15 4.57 -8.52
N LYS A 31 -18.98 4.80 -9.83
CA LYS A 31 -19.79 5.78 -10.59
C LYS A 31 -21.27 5.47 -10.47
N LYS A 32 -21.64 4.21 -10.62
CA LYS A 32 -23.03 3.75 -10.53
C LYS A 32 -23.60 3.91 -9.12
N VAL A 33 -22.89 3.43 -8.10
CA VAL A 33 -23.36 3.43 -6.71
C VAL A 33 -23.40 4.84 -6.13
N THR A 34 -22.48 5.72 -6.53
CA THR A 34 -22.51 7.14 -6.14
C THR A 34 -23.78 7.82 -6.68
N ALA A 35 -24.12 7.60 -7.95
CA ALA A 35 -25.34 8.14 -8.54
C ALA A 35 -26.62 7.56 -7.91
N ASP A 36 -26.59 6.29 -7.50
CA ASP A 36 -27.68 5.66 -6.76
C ASP A 36 -27.83 6.28 -5.36
N GLU A 37 -26.73 6.54 -4.65
CA GLU A 37 -26.74 7.20 -3.34
C GLU A 37 -27.30 8.63 -3.39
N GLU A 38 -26.91 9.42 -4.39
CA GLU A 38 -27.44 10.77 -4.62
C GLU A 38 -28.96 10.79 -4.87
N GLN A 39 -29.50 9.69 -5.40
CA GLN A 39 -30.93 9.49 -5.67
C GLN A 39 -31.66 8.76 -4.54
N GLY A 40 -30.96 8.35 -3.47
CA GLY A 40 -31.52 7.55 -2.38
C GLY A 40 -31.93 6.13 -2.80
N ILE A 41 -31.29 5.57 -3.83
CA ILE A 41 -31.56 4.24 -4.37
C ILE A 41 -30.60 3.22 -3.76
N GLN A 42 -31.14 2.16 -3.16
CA GLN A 42 -30.35 1.01 -2.67
C GLN A 42 -30.57 -0.19 -3.61
N ARG A 43 -29.64 -0.42 -4.56
CA ARG A 43 -29.77 -1.53 -5.54
C ARG A 43 -29.25 -2.86 -5.01
N TYR A 44 -28.23 -2.81 -4.17
CA TYR A 44 -27.49 -3.99 -3.73
C TYR A 44 -27.87 -4.33 -2.28
N PRO A 45 -27.63 -5.58 -1.82
CA PRO A 45 -27.85 -5.95 -0.42
C PRO A 45 -26.95 -5.17 0.56
N SER A 46 -25.69 -4.95 0.19
CA SER A 46 -24.77 -4.09 0.95
C SER A 46 -25.11 -2.62 0.71
N ASP A 47 -25.00 -1.78 1.75
CA ASP A 47 -25.27 -0.35 1.60
C ASP A 47 -24.28 0.32 0.64
N ASN A 48 -24.73 1.38 -0.02
CA ASN A 48 -23.95 2.09 -1.04
C ASN A 48 -22.60 2.58 -0.49
N ILE A 49 -22.57 3.12 0.73
CA ILE A 49 -21.35 3.64 1.37
C ILE A 49 -20.33 2.51 1.54
N SER A 50 -20.73 1.34 2.06
CA SER A 50 -19.86 0.17 2.19
C SER A 50 -19.32 -0.33 0.86
N ILE A 51 -20.12 -0.26 -0.21
CA ILE A 51 -19.67 -0.66 -1.56
C ILE A 51 -18.64 0.33 -2.11
N ILE A 52 -18.88 1.64 -1.99
CA ILE A 52 -17.94 2.67 -2.44
C ILE A 52 -16.60 2.51 -1.70
N TRP A 53 -16.65 2.30 -0.38
CA TRP A 53 -15.46 2.04 0.41
C TRP A 53 -14.69 0.79 -0.06
N ALA A 54 -15.40 -0.30 -0.34
CA ALA A 54 -14.78 -1.53 -0.84
C ALA A 54 -14.08 -1.30 -2.18
N CYS A 55 -14.68 -0.55 -3.10
CA CYS A 55 -14.03 -0.19 -4.35
C CYS A 55 -12.76 0.66 -4.13
N HIS A 56 -12.76 1.62 -3.19
CA HIS A 56 -11.53 2.34 -2.84
C HIS A 56 -10.43 1.42 -2.27
N SER A 57 -10.83 0.42 -1.48
CA SER A 57 -9.92 -0.62 -0.97
C SER A 57 -9.34 -1.49 -2.08
N GLU A 58 -10.14 -1.82 -3.11
CA GLU A 58 -9.67 -2.53 -4.30
C GLU A 58 -8.66 -1.69 -5.11
N LEU A 59 -8.92 -0.39 -5.30
CA LEU A 59 -8.00 0.52 -5.97
C LEU A 59 -6.66 0.64 -5.22
N TYR A 60 -6.71 0.79 -3.89
CA TYR A 60 -5.54 0.82 -3.02
C TYR A 60 -4.64 -0.41 -3.24
N GLN A 61 -5.22 -1.61 -3.15
CA GLN A 61 -4.46 -2.85 -3.24
C GLN A 61 -4.02 -3.18 -4.67
N CYS A 62 -4.91 -3.03 -5.65
CA CYS A 62 -4.61 -3.38 -7.04
C CYS A 62 -3.63 -2.39 -7.68
N GLY A 63 -3.65 -1.10 -7.29
CA GLY A 63 -2.65 -0.13 -7.73
C GLY A 63 -1.23 -0.59 -7.42
N MET A 64 -0.96 -0.99 -6.17
CA MET A 64 0.36 -1.53 -5.79
C MET A 64 0.65 -2.88 -6.45
N ALA A 65 -0.34 -3.74 -6.61
CA ALA A 65 -0.16 -5.02 -7.27
C ALA A 65 0.25 -4.86 -8.75
N VAL A 66 -0.34 -3.91 -9.48
CA VAL A 66 0.06 -3.58 -10.86
C VAL A 66 1.45 -2.96 -10.88
N PHE A 67 1.73 -2.00 -9.99
CA PHE A 67 3.05 -1.37 -9.87
C PHE A 67 4.14 -2.44 -9.72
N SER A 68 3.99 -3.33 -8.73
CA SER A 68 4.95 -4.40 -8.42
C SER A 68 5.11 -5.37 -9.60
N ALA A 69 4.00 -5.79 -10.23
CA ALA A 69 4.06 -6.69 -11.37
C ALA A 69 4.78 -6.07 -12.60
N MET A 70 4.51 -4.79 -12.90
CA MET A 70 5.20 -4.06 -13.97
C MET A 70 6.68 -3.85 -13.64
N TYR A 71 7.01 -3.59 -12.37
CA TYR A 71 8.39 -3.52 -11.93
C TYR A 71 9.13 -4.84 -12.19
N SER A 72 8.53 -5.98 -11.83
CA SER A 72 9.08 -7.32 -12.08
C SER A 72 9.26 -7.62 -13.56
N LEU A 73 8.36 -7.15 -14.43
CA LEU A 73 8.52 -7.25 -15.88
C LEU A 73 9.72 -6.43 -16.41
N GLY A 74 10.18 -5.44 -15.64
CA GLY A 74 11.26 -4.53 -16.02
C GLY A 74 10.76 -3.32 -16.80
N GLU A 75 9.48 -2.98 -16.66
CA GLU A 75 8.91 -1.76 -17.23
C GLU A 75 9.57 -0.51 -16.61
N LYS A 76 9.50 0.60 -17.34
CA LYS A 76 10.09 1.88 -16.91
C LYS A 76 9.23 2.54 -15.84
N ILE A 77 9.85 3.18 -14.85
CA ILE A 77 9.17 3.80 -13.71
C ILE A 77 8.07 4.79 -14.12
N GLU A 78 8.24 5.53 -15.22
CA GLU A 78 7.22 6.46 -15.71
C GLU A 78 5.91 5.76 -16.07
N ALA A 79 5.97 4.50 -16.50
CA ALA A 79 4.77 3.69 -16.78
C ALA A 79 4.12 3.11 -15.51
N LEU A 80 4.85 3.07 -14.39
CA LEU A 80 4.37 2.54 -13.11
C LEU A 80 3.72 3.62 -12.25
N HIS A 81 4.19 4.87 -12.35
CA HIS A 81 3.72 6.00 -11.52
C HIS A 81 2.19 6.15 -11.44
N PRO A 82 1.41 6.01 -12.53
CA PRO A 82 -0.04 6.12 -12.45
C PRO A 82 -0.69 5.10 -11.49
N TYR A 83 -0.09 3.93 -11.31
CA TYR A 83 -0.61 2.89 -10.41
C TYR A 83 -0.26 3.15 -8.94
N PHE A 84 0.86 3.85 -8.70
CA PHE A 84 1.15 4.42 -7.39
C PHE A 84 0.09 5.46 -7.02
N ASP A 85 -0.23 6.38 -7.94
CA ASP A 85 -1.25 7.41 -7.73
C ASP A 85 -2.65 6.80 -7.50
N ILE A 86 -3.01 5.74 -8.23
CA ILE A 86 -4.25 4.98 -7.99
C ILE A 86 -4.27 4.43 -6.56
N SER A 87 -3.16 3.87 -6.10
CA SER A 87 -3.09 3.30 -4.74
C SER A 87 -3.23 4.37 -3.65
N VAL A 88 -2.48 5.47 -3.77
CA VAL A 88 -2.57 6.62 -2.84
C VAL A 88 -3.98 7.18 -2.80
N ASN A 89 -4.61 7.39 -3.96
CA ASN A 89 -5.98 7.90 -4.03
C ASN A 89 -7.01 6.91 -3.49
N GLY A 90 -6.82 5.61 -3.71
CA GLY A 90 -7.61 4.56 -3.08
C GLY A 90 -7.58 4.69 -1.56
N LEU A 91 -6.38 4.68 -0.97
CA LEU A 91 -6.19 4.82 0.48
C LEU A 91 -6.79 6.12 1.01
N LYS A 92 -6.49 7.26 0.37
CA LYS A 92 -7.03 8.59 0.72
C LYS A 92 -8.54 8.61 0.84
N ASN A 93 -9.21 7.94 -0.08
CA ASN A 93 -10.67 7.91 -0.13
C ASN A 93 -11.27 6.92 0.87
N MET A 94 -10.55 5.86 1.27
CA MET A 94 -11.03 4.90 2.27
C MET A 94 -11.27 5.55 3.64
N TYR A 95 -10.43 6.50 4.07
CA TYR A 95 -10.53 7.08 5.42
C TYR A 95 -11.32 8.41 5.49
N GLN A 96 -12.18 8.69 4.50
CA GLN A 96 -13.05 9.87 4.54
C GLN A 96 -14.09 9.78 5.69
N PRO A 97 -14.60 10.92 6.20
CA PRO A 97 -15.56 10.95 7.31
C PRO A 97 -16.77 10.03 7.17
N MET A 98 -17.26 9.85 5.95
CA MET A 98 -18.41 8.99 5.67
C MET A 98 -18.16 7.50 5.96
N PHE A 99 -16.90 7.07 6.00
CA PHE A 99 -16.50 5.68 6.22
C PHE A 99 -16.10 5.36 7.66
N HIS A 100 -16.22 6.31 8.59
CA HIS A 100 -15.82 6.13 9.99
C HIS A 100 -16.53 4.98 10.74
N LYS A 101 -17.65 4.46 10.21
CA LYS A 101 -18.37 3.32 10.78
C LYS A 101 -17.87 1.96 10.27
N ILE A 102 -16.99 1.96 9.26
CA ILE A 102 -16.45 0.74 8.67
C ILE A 102 -15.26 0.30 9.50
N GLU A 103 -15.41 -0.84 10.18
CA GLU A 103 -14.32 -1.48 10.91
C GLU A 103 -13.36 -2.13 9.92
N PHE A 104 -12.17 -1.56 9.78
CA PHE A 104 -11.10 -2.11 8.97
C PHE A 104 -9.77 -1.97 9.70
N ASN A 105 -8.94 -3.00 9.57
CA ASN A 105 -7.58 -3.01 10.09
C ASN A 105 -6.64 -3.08 8.89
N ILE A 106 -5.85 -2.01 8.67
CA ILE A 106 -4.97 -1.89 7.50
C ILE A 106 -3.86 -2.94 7.49
N ASN A 107 -3.56 -3.54 8.63
CA ASN A 107 -2.63 -4.66 8.70
C ASN A 107 -3.16 -5.92 7.96
N ASN A 108 -4.47 -6.03 7.68
CA ASN A 108 -4.98 -7.10 6.81
C ASN A 108 -4.49 -6.96 5.35
N CYS A 109 -4.00 -5.77 4.98
CA CYS A 109 -3.40 -5.45 3.69
C CYS A 109 -1.94 -5.00 3.90
N TYR A 110 -1.23 -5.66 4.81
CA TYR A 110 0.11 -5.27 5.27
C TYR A 110 1.10 -5.11 4.12
N ASP A 111 1.12 -6.05 3.16
CA ASP A 111 2.04 -6.00 2.02
C ASP A 111 1.82 -4.73 1.18
N ALA A 112 0.56 -4.39 0.90
CA ALA A 112 0.22 -3.18 0.15
C ALA A 112 0.61 -1.90 0.90
N LEU A 113 0.49 -1.89 2.23
CA LEU A 113 0.87 -0.72 3.05
C LEU A 113 2.39 -0.54 3.04
N LEU A 114 3.10 -1.63 3.29
CA LEU A 114 4.56 -1.63 3.33
C LEU A 114 5.15 -1.28 1.97
N ASP A 115 4.61 -1.85 0.88
CA ASP A 115 4.99 -1.51 -0.48
C ASP A 115 4.72 -0.04 -0.78
N LEU A 116 3.54 0.49 -0.44
CA LEU A 116 3.18 1.88 -0.73
C LEU A 116 4.14 2.87 -0.04
N ILE A 117 4.47 2.64 1.23
CA ILE A 117 5.42 3.48 1.98
C ILE A 117 6.84 3.33 1.39
N SER A 118 7.30 2.09 1.19
CA SER A 118 8.66 1.80 0.72
C SER A 118 8.90 2.35 -0.68
N ILE A 119 7.94 2.17 -1.59
CA ILE A 119 7.99 2.73 -2.94
C ILE A 119 7.90 4.25 -2.89
N GLY A 120 7.06 4.83 -2.02
CA GLY A 120 7.00 6.28 -1.83
C GLY A 120 8.36 6.87 -1.46
N ILE A 121 9.07 6.25 -0.51
CA ILE A 121 10.46 6.63 -0.15
C ILE A 121 11.38 6.52 -1.36
N LEU A 122 11.35 5.39 -2.09
CA LEU A 122 12.24 5.15 -3.23
C LEU A 122 11.98 6.07 -4.43
N LEU A 123 10.74 6.52 -4.60
CA LEU A 123 10.35 7.49 -5.61
C LEU A 123 10.59 8.94 -5.16
N GLU A 124 11.05 9.16 -3.93
CA GLU A 124 11.24 10.49 -3.33
C GLU A 124 9.97 11.36 -3.46
N ILE A 125 8.80 10.76 -3.16
CA ILE A 125 7.52 11.50 -3.21
C ILE A 125 7.54 12.66 -2.22
N ASP A 126 6.72 13.68 -2.48
CA ASP A 126 6.61 14.85 -1.63
C ASP A 126 5.94 14.56 -0.27
N ASP A 127 6.23 15.45 0.70
CA ASP A 127 5.71 15.34 2.08
C ASP A 127 4.18 15.33 2.15
N ASP A 128 3.48 16.07 1.28
CA ASP A 128 2.01 16.12 1.29
C ASP A 128 1.42 14.76 0.87
N THR A 129 1.99 14.13 -0.15
CA THR A 129 1.61 12.78 -0.58
C THR A 129 1.97 11.74 0.48
N MET A 130 3.16 11.82 1.09
CA MET A 130 3.53 10.89 2.17
C MET A 130 2.64 11.06 3.41
N LYS A 131 2.21 12.29 3.71
CA LYS A 131 1.26 12.59 4.78
C LYS A 131 -0.10 11.93 4.56
N VAL A 132 -0.59 11.88 3.32
CA VAL A 132 -1.82 11.13 2.96
C VAL A 132 -1.69 9.64 3.32
N ILE A 133 -0.54 9.03 3.00
CA ILE A 133 -0.27 7.62 3.31
C ILE A 133 -0.24 7.40 4.82
N ALA A 134 0.48 8.27 5.55
CA ALA A 134 0.56 8.23 7.00
C ALA A 134 -0.80 8.42 7.68
N ASP A 135 -1.62 9.37 7.22
CA ASP A 135 -2.96 9.59 7.78
C ASP A 135 -3.84 8.34 7.60
N GLY A 136 -3.77 7.66 6.47
CA GLY A 136 -4.45 6.38 6.26
C GLY A 136 -3.96 5.27 7.20
N ALA A 137 -2.63 5.14 7.37
CA ALA A 137 -2.04 4.20 8.32
C ALA A 137 -2.49 4.47 9.76
N ARG A 138 -2.53 5.75 10.17
CA ARG A 138 -3.00 6.17 11.49
C ARG A 138 -4.48 5.88 11.69
N PHE A 139 -5.31 6.24 10.71
CA PHE A 139 -6.76 6.09 10.77
C PHE A 139 -7.17 4.64 10.98
N TYR A 140 -6.50 3.71 10.30
CA TYR A 140 -6.75 2.27 10.42
C TYR A 140 -5.82 1.56 11.41
N HIS A 141 -5.22 2.31 12.32
CA HIS A 141 -4.47 1.81 13.47
C HIS A 141 -3.34 0.83 13.10
N ALA A 142 -2.55 1.18 12.07
CA ALA A 142 -1.27 0.52 11.82
C ALA A 142 -0.45 0.49 13.13
N ASN A 143 0.06 -0.68 13.49
CA ASN A 143 0.76 -0.89 14.75
C ASN A 143 1.94 -1.82 14.51
N ASP A 144 2.92 -1.30 13.78
CA ASP A 144 4.09 -2.03 13.33
C ASP A 144 5.34 -1.14 13.38
N ALA A 145 6.41 -1.68 13.96
CA ALA A 145 7.66 -0.97 14.19
C ALA A 145 8.43 -0.67 12.88
N LEU A 146 8.28 -1.49 11.84
CA LEU A 146 8.88 -1.21 10.53
C LEU A 146 8.14 -0.08 9.84
N VAL A 147 6.80 -0.06 9.91
CA VAL A 147 5.99 1.06 9.40
C VAL A 147 6.37 2.36 10.11
N ASP A 148 6.51 2.34 11.44
CA ASP A 148 6.95 3.51 12.20
C ASP A 148 8.32 4.01 11.78
N PHE A 149 9.28 3.09 11.62
CA PHE A 149 10.62 3.43 11.16
C PHE A 149 10.60 4.07 9.77
N LEU A 150 9.88 3.49 8.82
CA LEU A 150 9.84 4.00 7.44
C LEU A 150 9.18 5.38 7.36
N LEU A 151 8.05 5.59 8.05
CA LEU A 151 7.38 6.89 8.07
C LEU A 151 8.18 7.97 8.82
N SER A 152 9.06 7.58 9.75
CA SER A 152 9.97 8.51 10.43
C SER A 152 11.05 9.11 9.52
N ALA A 153 11.23 8.58 8.30
CA ALA A 153 12.15 9.16 7.31
C ALA A 153 11.66 10.53 6.77
N TYR A 154 10.40 10.87 7.00
CA TYR A 154 9.75 12.10 6.53
C TYR A 154 9.35 13.02 7.69
N ASP A 155 9.42 14.34 7.49
CA ASP A 155 8.96 15.34 8.46
C ASP A 155 7.46 15.65 8.31
N ILE A 156 6.65 14.60 8.47
CA ILE A 156 5.19 14.63 8.21
C ILE A 156 4.35 14.61 9.50
N GLY A 157 4.98 14.76 10.67
CA GLY A 157 4.31 14.68 11.97
C GLY A 157 3.87 13.27 12.35
N TRP A 158 4.61 12.23 11.93
CA TRP A 158 4.41 10.87 12.40
C TRP A 158 5.05 10.68 13.78
N GLU A 159 4.23 10.52 14.82
CA GLU A 159 4.69 10.38 16.21
C GLU A 159 4.41 8.98 16.80
N HIS A 160 3.71 8.11 16.07
CA HIS A 160 3.45 6.75 16.55
C HIS A 160 4.76 5.95 16.58
N CYS A 161 4.97 5.23 17.67
CA CYS A 161 6.15 4.41 17.88
C CYS A 161 5.79 3.17 18.72
N THR A 162 6.01 1.99 18.15
CA THR A 162 5.76 0.70 18.79
C THR A 162 6.97 -0.23 18.69
N GLY A 163 7.04 -1.21 19.58
CA GLY A 163 7.99 -2.33 19.48
C GLY A 163 7.40 -3.59 18.85
N LYS A 164 6.13 -3.53 18.40
CA LYS A 164 5.39 -4.66 17.85
C LYS A 164 5.67 -4.81 16.36
N PHE A 165 5.68 -6.04 15.89
CA PHE A 165 5.67 -6.37 14.47
C PHE A 165 4.39 -7.13 14.20
N TYR A 166 3.57 -6.63 13.29
CA TYR A 166 2.33 -7.27 12.89
C TYR A 166 2.61 -8.63 12.26
N LEU A 167 3.60 -8.69 11.36
CA LEU A 167 4.12 -9.93 10.80
C LEU A 167 5.59 -10.12 11.23
N PRO A 168 5.87 -10.88 12.32
CA PRO A 168 7.23 -10.98 12.85
C PRO A 168 8.27 -11.57 11.88
N ARG A 169 7.88 -12.49 11.00
CA ARG A 169 8.77 -13.04 9.98
C ARG A 169 8.32 -12.56 8.59
N PRO A 170 9.21 -11.93 7.80
CA PRO A 170 10.62 -11.67 8.07
C PRO A 170 10.89 -10.39 8.89
N TYR A 171 9.90 -9.52 9.07
CA TYR A 171 10.16 -8.11 9.40
C TYR A 171 10.77 -7.81 10.77
N GLN A 172 10.58 -8.66 11.79
CA GLN A 172 11.19 -8.43 13.12
C GLN A 172 12.73 -8.43 13.05
N TYR A 173 13.33 -9.15 12.11
CA TYR A 173 14.79 -9.17 11.94
C TYR A 173 15.35 -7.82 11.46
N THR A 174 14.51 -6.93 10.91
CA THR A 174 14.92 -5.56 10.55
C THR A 174 15.25 -4.69 11.75
N LYS A 175 14.76 -5.04 12.96
CA LYS A 175 15.01 -4.29 14.19
C LYS A 175 16.50 -4.12 14.49
N ASP A 176 17.28 -5.20 14.36
CA ASP A 176 18.71 -5.15 14.64
C ASP A 176 19.44 -4.33 13.56
N ILE A 177 19.03 -4.43 12.30
CA ILE A 177 19.55 -3.61 11.20
C ILE A 177 19.34 -2.11 11.50
N ILE A 178 18.10 -1.73 11.84
CA ILE A 178 17.70 -0.35 12.13
C ILE A 178 18.49 0.23 13.31
N ARG A 179 18.63 -0.54 14.40
CA ARG A 179 19.40 -0.10 15.57
C ARG A 179 20.87 0.08 15.22
N THR A 180 21.47 -0.90 14.55
CA THR A 180 22.89 -0.87 14.20
C THR A 180 23.21 0.30 13.28
N ALA A 181 22.30 0.66 12.35
CA ALA A 181 22.50 1.76 11.42
C ALA A 181 22.71 3.13 12.08
N GLN A 182 22.31 3.29 13.35
CA GLN A 182 22.52 4.52 14.13
C GLN A 182 23.97 4.70 14.59
N GLU A 183 24.72 3.61 14.70
CA GLU A 183 26.07 3.59 15.28
C GLU A 183 27.13 3.12 14.27
N ASP A 184 26.80 2.10 13.46
CA ASP A 184 27.70 1.46 12.51
C ASP A 184 26.96 1.13 11.20
N LYS A 185 27.13 1.99 10.20
CA LYS A 185 26.48 1.83 8.89
C LYS A 185 27.05 0.68 8.07
N GLU A 186 28.34 0.36 8.24
CA GLU A 186 28.98 -0.75 7.51
C GLU A 186 28.43 -2.08 8.00
N GLU A 187 28.35 -2.24 9.32
CA GLU A 187 27.76 -3.43 9.93
C GLU A 187 26.26 -3.54 9.63
N ALA A 188 25.51 -2.44 9.68
CA ALA A 188 24.10 -2.44 9.30
C ALA A 188 23.91 -2.87 7.84
N SER A 189 24.77 -2.43 6.92
CA SER A 189 24.75 -2.87 5.53
C SER A 189 25.01 -4.37 5.43
N ARG A 190 25.96 -4.91 6.19
CA ARG A 190 26.24 -6.35 6.24
C ARG A 190 25.04 -7.16 6.74
N LEU A 191 24.37 -6.69 7.79
CA LEU A 191 23.15 -7.32 8.32
C LEU A 191 22.00 -7.26 7.31
N LEU A 192 21.85 -6.15 6.57
CA LEU A 192 20.85 -6.02 5.52
C LEU A 192 21.11 -6.99 4.35
N GLU A 193 22.36 -7.14 3.94
CA GLU A 193 22.72 -8.14 2.92
C GLU A 193 22.41 -9.56 3.36
N GLU A 194 22.67 -9.90 4.63
CA GLU A 194 22.34 -11.21 5.19
C GLU A 194 20.82 -11.42 5.24
N TYR A 195 20.06 -10.39 5.63
CA TYR A 195 18.61 -10.41 5.65
C TYR A 195 18.03 -10.72 4.26
N VAL A 196 18.45 -9.98 3.23
CA VAL A 196 17.97 -10.16 1.85
C VAL A 196 18.36 -11.52 1.26
N LYS A 197 19.46 -12.13 1.69
CA LYS A 197 19.85 -13.48 1.23
C LYS A 197 19.00 -14.59 1.85
N ASN A 198 18.40 -14.33 3.01
CA ASN A 198 17.69 -15.34 3.80
C ASN A 198 16.16 -15.25 3.67
N TRP A 199 15.64 -14.17 3.10
CA TRP A 199 14.21 -13.86 3.01
C TRP A 199 13.83 -13.33 1.64
#